data_AF-A0A2S2PZ48-F1
#
_entry.id   AF-A0A2S2PZ48-F1
#
_cell.length_a   1.000
_cell.length_b   1.000
_cell.length_c   1.000
_cell.angle_alpha   90.00
_cell.angle_beta   90.00
_cell.angle_gamma   90.00
#
_symmetry.space_group_name_H-M   'P 1'
#
loop_
_entity.id
_entity.type
_entity.pdbx_description
1 polymer ?
#
loop_
_entity_poly.entity_id
_entity_poly.type
_entity_poly.pdbx_seq_one_letter_code
_entity_poly.pdbx_strand_id
1 'polypeptide(L)'
;MDEDFEGDIFIEPPEPHVDTDAVSGDDDGGGIVDNLTSRQLLANAEIRLPNNDRIGLDNNNFEPQNIYQLHGETSLTSSTTLLPDKFQKWIADRKKSKRNPDWIKSADFDIERPSQFHTPDYSKYQHLSVIEIFEKLIDDEIIMYLVEETKNYALFLNFSDPNITGDEIRCF
;
A
#
# COMPACT_ATOMS: atom_id res chain seq x y z
N MET A 1 -3.55 33.20 -10.76
CA MET A 1 -4.67 32.49 -10.14
C MET A 1 -4.73 31.17 -10.84
N ASP A 2 -4.25 30.13 -10.18
CA ASP A 2 -4.30 28.76 -10.68
C ASP A 2 -5.77 28.32 -10.53
N GLU A 3 -6.45 28.09 -11.64
CA GLU A 3 -7.75 27.43 -11.60
C GLU A 3 -7.49 25.99 -11.16
N ASP A 4 -7.78 25.70 -9.89
CA ASP A 4 -7.71 24.35 -9.36
C ASP A 4 -8.55 23.44 -10.24
N PHE A 5 -7.90 22.43 -10.78
CA PHE A 5 -8.53 21.46 -11.65
C PHE A 5 -9.42 20.55 -10.77
N GLU A 6 -10.70 20.89 -10.69
CA GLU A 6 -11.70 20.13 -9.92
C GLU A 6 -12.19 18.94 -10.74
N GLY A 7 -11.79 17.73 -10.34
CA GLY A 7 -12.22 16.47 -10.93
C GLY A 7 -11.96 15.33 -9.96
N ASP A 8 -12.92 14.41 -9.87
CA ASP A 8 -12.83 13.26 -8.96
C ASP A 8 -12.07 12.12 -9.64
N ILE A 9 -11.14 11.49 -8.93
CA ILE A 9 -10.39 10.31 -9.38
C ILE A 9 -11.02 9.08 -8.75
N PHE A 10 -11.46 8.14 -9.59
CA PHE A 10 -11.99 6.84 -9.18
C PHE A 10 -11.01 5.75 -9.59
N ILE A 11 -10.68 4.85 -8.67
CA ILE A 11 -9.83 3.68 -8.93
C ILE A 11 -10.68 2.43 -8.73
N GLU A 12 -10.57 1.46 -9.63
CA GLU A 12 -11.23 0.17 -9.53
C GLU A 12 -10.73 -0.56 -8.27
N PRO A 13 -11.62 -1.04 -7.39
CA PRO A 13 -11.20 -1.79 -6.21
C PRO A 13 -10.50 -3.10 -6.62
N PRO A 14 -9.51 -3.57 -5.83
CA PRO A 14 -8.85 -4.85 -6.10
C PRO A 14 -9.84 -6.03 -6.03
N GLU A 15 -9.56 -7.11 -6.75
CA GLU A 15 -10.44 -8.28 -6.74
C GLU A 15 -10.53 -8.93 -5.33
N PRO A 16 -11.73 -9.35 -4.86
CA PRO A 16 -11.96 -9.75 -3.46
C PRO A 16 -11.19 -10.98 -2.97
N HIS A 17 -10.60 -11.76 -3.87
CA HIS A 17 -9.94 -13.04 -3.56
C HIS A 17 -8.41 -12.93 -3.54
N VAL A 18 -7.88 -11.71 -3.68
CA VAL A 18 -6.46 -11.44 -3.54
C VAL A 18 -6.17 -11.21 -2.06
N ASP A 19 -5.31 -12.03 -1.45
CA ASP A 19 -4.84 -11.82 -0.07
C ASP A 19 -4.21 -10.42 0.04
N THR A 20 -4.93 -9.50 0.70
CA THR A 20 -4.46 -8.15 1.04
C THR A 20 -3.77 -8.16 2.40
N ASP A 21 -2.90 -9.13 2.65
CA ASP A 21 -2.14 -9.27 3.91
C ASP A 21 -1.00 -8.23 4.04
N ALA A 22 -0.77 -7.45 2.98
CA ALA A 22 0.11 -6.30 3.01
C ALA A 22 -0.52 -5.20 3.89
N VAL A 23 -0.30 -5.34 5.20
CA VAL A 23 -0.52 -4.34 6.24
C VAL A 23 0.28 -3.07 5.95
N SER A 24 -0.25 -2.16 5.13
CA SER A 24 0.17 -0.76 5.16
C SER A 24 -0.50 -0.10 6.38
N GLY A 25 -0.03 -0.46 7.57
CA GLY A 25 -0.36 0.18 8.84
C GLY A 25 0.32 1.54 8.97
N ASP A 26 -0.06 2.48 8.11
CA ASP A 26 0.09 3.92 8.32
C ASP A 26 -1.28 4.56 7.99
N ASP A 27 -2.19 4.42 8.94
CA ASP A 27 -3.59 4.88 8.85
C ASP A 27 -3.71 6.42 9.01
N ASP A 28 -2.60 7.11 9.28
CA ASP A 28 -2.58 8.57 9.47
C ASP A 28 -2.24 9.37 8.20
N GLY A 29 -1.96 8.68 7.07
CA GLY A 29 -1.56 9.31 5.80
C GLY A 29 -2.37 8.91 4.56
N GLY A 30 -3.44 8.12 4.72
CA GLY A 30 -4.27 7.62 3.62
C GLY A 30 -5.17 8.70 3.02
N GLY A 31 -4.90 9.10 1.77
CA GLY A 31 -5.74 10.08 1.04
C GLY A 31 -4.95 11.09 0.22
N ILE A 32 -3.61 11.11 0.35
CA ILE A 32 -2.75 11.89 -0.53
C ILE A 32 -2.49 11.05 -1.78
N VAL A 33 -2.70 11.63 -2.97
CA VAL A 33 -2.48 11.01 -4.29
C VAL A 33 -1.09 10.37 -4.47
N ASP A 34 -0.13 10.74 -3.63
CA ASP A 34 1.25 10.23 -3.64
C ASP A 34 1.45 8.93 -2.84
N ASN A 35 0.45 8.46 -2.07
CA ASN A 35 0.54 7.28 -1.20
C ASN A 35 -0.23 6.06 -1.73
N LEU A 36 -0.33 5.91 -3.06
CA LEU A 36 -0.95 4.72 -3.66
C LEU A 36 0.01 3.53 -3.65
N THR A 37 -0.48 2.37 -3.22
CA THR A 37 0.28 1.12 -3.27
C THR A 37 0.55 0.71 -4.72
N SER A 38 1.58 -0.13 -4.95
CA SER A 38 1.89 -0.64 -6.29
C SER A 38 0.71 -1.30 -6.99
N ARG A 39 -0.23 -1.91 -6.24
CA ARG A 39 -1.44 -2.52 -6.81
C ARG A 39 -2.48 -1.47 -7.17
N GLN A 40 -2.67 -0.45 -6.34
CA GLN A 40 -3.56 0.68 -6.64
C GLN A 40 -3.07 1.51 -7.84
N LEU A 41 -1.75 1.63 -8.04
CA LEU A 41 -1.19 2.27 -9.23
C LEU A 41 -1.40 1.46 -10.52
N LEU A 42 -1.56 0.14 -10.41
CA LEU A 42 -1.81 -0.76 -11.54
C LEU A 42 -3.31 -0.98 -11.79
N ALA A 43 -4.17 -0.57 -10.85
CA ALA A 43 -5.61 -0.67 -11.01
C ALA A 43 -6.12 0.32 -12.07
N ASN A 44 -7.19 -0.08 -12.75
CA ASN A 44 -7.85 0.81 -13.71
C ASN A 44 -8.37 2.04 -12.96
N ALA A 45 -8.23 3.22 -13.54
CA ALA A 45 -8.71 4.46 -12.95
C ALA A 45 -9.45 5.32 -13.98
N GLU A 46 -10.53 5.97 -13.56
CA GLU A 46 -11.25 6.96 -14.35
C GLU A 46 -11.26 8.33 -13.64
N ILE A 47 -11.09 9.40 -14.42
CA ILE A 47 -11.27 10.79 -13.95
C ILE A 47 -12.66 11.25 -14.38
N ARG A 48 -13.47 11.71 -13.43
CA ARG A 48 -14.78 12.31 -13.69
C ARG A 48 -14.69 13.82 -13.61
N LEU A 49 -15.00 14.47 -14.74
CA LEU A 49 -15.05 15.92 -14.86
C LEU A 49 -16.42 16.48 -14.39
N PRO A 50 -16.52 17.78 -14.02
CA PRO A 50 -17.78 18.41 -13.61
C PRO A 50 -18.86 18.40 -14.67
N ASN A 51 -18.47 18.32 -15.95
CA ASN A 51 -19.37 18.17 -17.09
C ASN A 51 -19.81 16.71 -17.32
N ASN A 52 -19.50 15.81 -16.37
CA ASN A 52 -19.80 14.39 -16.39
C ASN A 52 -19.07 13.58 -17.48
N ASP A 53 -18.07 14.19 -18.13
CA ASP A 53 -17.16 13.48 -19.02
C ASP A 53 -16.21 12.59 -18.21
N ARG A 54 -15.88 11.42 -18.77
CA ARG A 54 -15.04 10.41 -18.14
C ARG A 54 -13.80 10.17 -19.00
N ILE A 55 -12.63 10.13 -18.37
CA ILE A 55 -11.34 9.86 -19.02
C ILE A 55 -10.72 8.63 -18.34
N GLY A 56 -10.35 7.59 -19.10
CA GLY A 56 -9.63 6.42 -18.55
C GLY A 56 -10.19 5.03 -18.91
N LEU A 57 -11.37 4.92 -19.54
CA LEU A 57 -11.87 3.63 -20.06
C LEU A 57 -11.35 3.35 -21.48
N ASP A 58 -10.10 2.90 -21.58
CA ASP A 58 -9.61 2.23 -22.79
C ASP A 58 -9.77 0.71 -22.61
N ASN A 59 -10.99 0.21 -22.84
CA ASN A 59 -11.34 -1.22 -22.73
C ASN A 59 -10.66 -2.14 -23.78
N ASN A 60 -9.55 -1.74 -24.41
CA ASN A 60 -8.89 -2.56 -25.45
C ASN A 60 -7.36 -2.43 -25.38
N ASN A 61 -6.73 -3.08 -24.39
CA ASN A 61 -5.49 -3.87 -24.50
C ASN A 61 -4.76 -3.99 -23.14
N PHE A 62 -5.22 -4.92 -22.30
CA PHE A 62 -4.34 -5.59 -21.34
C PHE A 62 -4.47 -7.10 -21.54
N GLU A 63 -4.08 -7.57 -22.72
CA GLU A 63 -3.54 -8.93 -22.83
C GLU A 63 -2.14 -8.89 -22.19
N PRO A 64 -1.79 -9.79 -21.24
CA PRO A 64 -0.46 -9.86 -20.67
C PRO A 64 0.52 -10.32 -21.75
N GLN A 65 1.08 -9.38 -22.50
CA GLN A 65 2.07 -9.64 -23.53
C GLN A 65 3.37 -10.07 -22.85
N ASN A 66 3.64 -11.38 -22.92
CA ASN A 66 4.94 -11.99 -22.67
C ASN A 66 6.05 -11.19 -23.37
N ILE A 67 7.05 -10.76 -22.60
CA ILE A 67 8.20 -9.98 -23.06
C ILE A 67 9.17 -10.91 -23.79
N TYR A 68 8.87 -11.30 -25.03
CA TYR A 68 9.86 -11.89 -25.95
C TYR A 68 9.60 -11.41 -27.39
N GLN A 69 10.40 -10.42 -27.82
CA GLN A 69 10.88 -10.15 -29.19
C GLN A 69 9.87 -10.15 -30.37
N LEU A 70 9.71 -9.01 -31.06
CA LEU A 70 10.43 -8.63 -32.30
C LEU A 70 9.74 -7.45 -33.03
N HIS A 71 10.57 -6.68 -33.72
CA HIS A 71 10.23 -5.58 -34.62
C HIS A 71 9.08 -5.89 -35.59
N GLY A 72 8.15 -4.94 -35.73
CA GLY A 72 7.24 -4.81 -36.85
C GLY A 72 6.52 -3.46 -36.79
N GLU A 73 6.80 -2.58 -37.75
CA GLU A 73 6.09 -1.32 -37.91
C GLU A 73 4.60 -1.60 -38.17
N THR A 74 3.72 -1.15 -37.27
CA THR A 74 2.28 -1.09 -37.52
C THR A 74 1.74 0.27 -37.10
N SER A 75 1.75 1.20 -38.06
CA SER A 75 0.89 2.38 -38.07
C SER A 75 -0.57 1.95 -38.04
N LEU A 76 -1.28 2.15 -36.92
CA LEU A 76 -2.74 2.08 -36.90
C LEU A 76 -3.34 3.17 -35.99
N THR A 77 -3.66 4.27 -36.66
CA THR A 77 -4.83 5.15 -36.51
C THR A 77 -5.32 5.44 -35.09
N SER A 78 -4.86 6.59 -34.62
CA SER A 78 -5.37 7.42 -33.55
C SER A 78 -6.89 7.64 -33.57
N SER A 79 -7.57 7.11 -32.56
CA SER A 79 -8.81 7.69 -32.03
C SER A 79 -8.44 8.48 -30.78
N THR A 80 -7.78 9.61 -30.97
CA THR A 80 -7.41 10.53 -29.89
C THR A 80 -8.67 11.17 -29.34
N THR A 81 -9.12 10.74 -28.17
CA THR A 81 -9.95 11.61 -27.33
C THR A 81 -9.10 12.84 -27.02
N LEU A 82 -9.46 13.96 -27.64
CA LEU A 82 -8.73 15.22 -27.49
C LEU A 82 -8.88 15.66 -26.04
N LEU A 83 -7.86 15.36 -25.22
CA LEU A 83 -7.73 15.96 -23.91
C LEU A 83 -7.83 17.48 -24.09
N PRO A 84 -8.71 18.18 -23.37
CA PRO A 84 -8.80 19.63 -23.46
C PRO A 84 -7.42 20.28 -23.32
N ASP A 85 -7.11 21.30 -24.15
CA ASP A 85 -5.78 21.91 -24.31
C ASP A 85 -5.06 22.26 -22.98
N LYS A 86 -5.84 22.58 -21.96
CA LYS A 86 -5.36 22.84 -20.59
C LYS A 86 -4.57 21.66 -20.00
N PHE A 87 -5.00 20.42 -20.25
CA PHE A 87 -4.36 19.21 -19.73
C PHE A 87 -3.05 18.93 -20.43
N GLN A 88 -3.03 19.09 -21.75
CA GLN A 88 -1.84 18.88 -22.54
C GLN A 88 -0.73 19.86 -22.13
N LYS A 89 -1.11 21.11 -21.85
CA LYS A 89 -0.20 22.14 -21.33
C LYS A 89 0.33 21.79 -19.93
N TRP A 90 -0.54 21.39 -19.00
CA TRP A 90 -0.14 21.01 -17.64
C TRP A 90 0.83 19.82 -17.61
N ILE A 91 0.55 18.75 -18.38
CA ILE A 91 1.44 17.58 -18.48
C ILE A 91 2.79 17.97 -19.08
N ALA A 92 2.79 18.81 -20.13
CA ALA A 92 4.01 19.27 -20.77
C ALA A 92 4.87 20.13 -19.83
N ASP A 93 4.26 20.97 -19.01
CA ASP A 93 4.97 21.84 -18.06
C ASP A 93 5.58 21.04 -16.90
N ARG A 94 4.88 20.00 -16.40
CA ARG A 94 5.40 19.10 -15.36
C ARG A 94 6.55 18.23 -15.87
N LYS A 95 6.47 17.71 -17.10
CA LYS A 95 7.58 16.98 -17.76
C LYS A 95 8.82 17.85 -18.00
N LYS A 96 8.65 19.17 -18.13
CA LYS A 96 9.76 20.13 -18.26
C LYS A 96 10.40 20.50 -16.92
N SER A 97 9.72 20.27 -15.80
CA SER A 97 10.23 20.54 -14.46
C SER A 97 11.34 19.54 -14.11
N LYS A 98 12.58 19.87 -14.52
CA LYS A 98 13.82 19.16 -14.14
C LYS A 98 14.25 19.51 -12.72
N ARG A 99 13.32 19.57 -11.76
CA ARG A 99 13.74 19.66 -10.35
C ARG A 99 14.31 18.30 -9.98
N ASN A 100 15.63 18.20 -10.06
CA ASN A 100 16.33 17.10 -9.43
C ASN A 100 16.10 17.26 -7.93
N PRO A 101 15.53 16.27 -7.24
CA PRO A 101 15.39 16.34 -5.78
C PRO A 101 16.80 16.43 -5.19
N ASP A 102 17.04 17.50 -4.44
CA ASP A 102 18.30 17.66 -3.71
C ASP A 102 18.21 16.85 -2.42
N TRP A 103 19.17 15.94 -2.23
CA TRP A 103 19.31 15.22 -0.97
C TRP A 103 19.71 16.21 0.12
N ILE A 104 18.90 16.30 1.17
CA ILE A 104 19.21 17.11 2.35
C ILE A 104 20.34 16.40 3.10
N LYS A 105 21.56 16.90 2.94
CA LYS A 105 22.72 16.47 3.73
C LYS A 105 22.46 16.78 5.20
N SER A 106 22.90 15.91 6.12
CA SER A 106 22.64 15.93 7.58
C SER A 106 21.23 15.58 8.07
N ALA A 107 20.36 15.00 7.24
CA ALA A 107 19.15 14.32 7.72
C ALA A 107 19.50 12.97 8.39
N ASP A 108 18.51 12.33 9.02
CA ASP A 108 18.69 11.11 9.84
C ASP A 108 19.35 9.93 9.10
N PHE A 109 19.34 9.95 7.76
CA PHE A 109 19.95 8.96 6.87
C PHE A 109 21.17 9.48 6.11
N ASP A 110 21.93 10.41 6.68
CA ASP A 110 23.18 10.88 6.08
C ASP A 110 24.24 9.76 6.08
N ILE A 111 24.53 9.22 4.89
CA ILE A 111 25.52 8.15 4.67
C ILE A 111 26.93 8.62 5.09
N GLU A 112 27.21 9.92 5.02
CA GLU A 112 28.50 10.50 5.40
C GLU A 112 28.63 10.68 6.93
N ARG A 113 27.52 10.62 7.67
CA ARG A 113 27.45 10.66 9.13
C ARG A 113 26.47 9.61 9.63
N PRO A 114 26.82 8.31 9.59
CA PRO A 114 25.96 7.29 10.14
C PRO A 114 25.72 7.64 11.61
N SER A 115 24.48 7.97 11.96
CA SER A 115 24.12 8.12 13.37
C SER A 115 24.38 6.76 14.01
N GLN A 116 25.30 6.73 14.96
CA GLN A 116 25.62 5.49 15.65
C GLN A 116 24.45 5.21 16.58
N PHE A 117 23.65 4.19 16.25
CA PHE A 117 22.57 3.76 17.13
C PHE A 117 23.15 3.47 18.53
N HIS A 118 22.50 4.02 19.55
CA HIS A 118 22.89 3.72 20.93
C HIS A 118 22.86 2.22 21.17
N THR A 119 23.86 1.72 21.91
CA THR A 119 23.84 0.32 22.33
C THR A 119 22.62 0.07 23.21
N PRO A 120 21.80 -0.95 22.92
CA PRO A 120 20.64 -1.28 23.73
C PRO A 120 21.06 -1.65 25.16
N ASP A 121 20.34 -1.13 26.15
CA ASP A 121 20.54 -1.47 27.56
C ASP A 121 19.60 -2.59 28.00
N TYR A 122 20.19 -3.73 28.35
CA TYR A 122 19.49 -4.92 28.83
C TYR A 122 19.56 -5.09 30.36
N SER A 123 20.10 -4.11 31.09
CA SER A 123 20.27 -4.19 32.55
C SER A 123 18.95 -4.51 33.27
N LYS A 124 17.83 -4.00 32.75
CA LYS A 124 16.47 -4.27 33.25
C LYS A 124 16.02 -5.73 33.16
N TYR A 125 16.66 -6.56 32.34
CA TYR A 125 16.27 -7.96 32.12
C TYR A 125 17.23 -8.96 32.78
N GLN A 126 18.31 -8.51 33.44
CA GLN A 126 19.33 -9.41 33.98
C GLN A 126 18.81 -10.39 35.05
N HIS A 127 17.74 -10.03 35.75
CA HIS A 127 17.15 -10.84 36.81
C HIS A 127 15.90 -11.61 36.37
N LEU A 128 15.48 -11.45 35.12
CA LEU A 128 14.31 -12.14 34.59
C LEU A 128 14.74 -13.47 33.98
N SER A 129 13.94 -14.49 34.23
CA SER A 129 14.04 -15.77 33.54
C SER A 129 13.61 -15.64 32.08
N VAL A 130 14.02 -16.61 31.26
CA VAL A 130 13.61 -16.68 29.85
C VAL A 130 12.08 -16.70 29.70
N ILE A 131 11.39 -17.35 30.64
CA ILE A 131 9.92 -17.44 30.66
C ILE A 131 9.31 -16.06 30.91
N GLU A 132 9.80 -15.33 31.91
CA GLU A 132 9.29 -13.98 32.20
C GLU A 132 9.60 -12.98 31.08
N ILE A 133 10.72 -13.16 30.36
CA ILE A 133 11.03 -12.36 29.17
C ILE A 133 10.05 -12.70 28.02
N PHE A 134 9.71 -13.97 27.85
CA PHE A 134 8.74 -14.41 26.85
C PHE A 134 7.33 -13.89 27.17
N GLU A 135 6.89 -13.98 28.43
CA GLU A 135 5.61 -13.44 28.89
C GLU A 135 5.51 -11.91 28.79
N LYS A 136 6.65 -11.20 28.71
CA LYS A 136 6.66 -9.76 28.38
C LYS A 136 6.35 -9.48 26.91
N LEU A 137 6.60 -10.45 26.03
CA LEU A 137 6.35 -10.33 24.59
C LEU A 137 4.97 -10.88 24.21
N ILE A 138 4.60 -12.01 24.80
CA ILE A 138 3.30 -12.66 24.64
C ILE A 138 2.64 -12.68 26.02
N ASP A 139 1.88 -11.63 26.28
CA ASP A 139 1.17 -11.46 27.54
C ASP A 139 -0.22 -12.11 27.52
N ASP A 140 -0.91 -12.02 28.65
CA ASP A 140 -2.25 -12.60 28.80
C ASP A 140 -3.27 -11.97 27.83
N GLU A 141 -3.07 -10.72 27.41
CA GLU A 141 -3.94 -10.05 26.44
C GLU A 141 -3.83 -10.72 25.07
N ILE A 142 -2.61 -10.95 24.59
CA ILE A 142 -2.37 -11.66 23.32
C ILE A 142 -2.90 -13.10 23.41
N ILE A 143 -2.66 -13.80 24.52
CA ILE A 143 -3.15 -15.18 24.71
C ILE A 143 -4.68 -15.21 24.67
N MET A 144 -5.37 -14.29 25.34
CA MET A 144 -6.84 -14.22 25.31
C MET A 144 -7.38 -13.82 23.94
N TYR A 145 -6.70 -12.91 23.24
CA TYR A 145 -7.04 -12.56 21.86
C TYR A 145 -6.95 -13.78 20.95
N LEU A 146 -5.90 -14.59 21.06
CA LEU A 146 -5.76 -15.83 20.28
C LEU A 146 -6.87 -16.85 20.60
N VAL A 147 -7.31 -16.95 21.86
CA VAL A 147 -8.46 -17.80 22.24
C VAL A 147 -9.73 -17.31 21.54
N GLU A 148 -9.99 -16.01 21.55
CA GLU A 148 -11.17 -15.42 20.91
C GLU A 148 -11.15 -15.62 19.39
N GLU A 149 -10.03 -15.34 18.73
CA GLU A 149 -9.88 -15.52 17.30
C GLU A 149 -9.99 -16.99 16.89
N THR A 150 -9.50 -17.91 17.71
CA THR A 150 -9.66 -19.35 17.44
C THR A 150 -11.14 -19.76 17.49
N LYS A 151 -11.93 -19.18 18.40
CA LYS A 151 -13.39 -19.40 18.44
C LYS A 151 -14.10 -18.79 17.24
N ASN A 152 -13.72 -17.58 16.84
CA ASN A 152 -14.23 -16.92 15.65
C ASN A 152 -13.94 -17.75 14.39
N TYR A 153 -12.74 -18.32 14.30
CA TYR A 153 -12.35 -19.21 13.21
C TYR A 153 -13.15 -20.53 13.22
N ALA A 154 -13.38 -21.13 14.38
CA ALA A 154 -14.23 -22.32 14.49
C ALA A 154 -15.67 -22.03 14.01
N LEU A 155 -16.24 -20.89 14.39
CA LEU A 155 -17.56 -20.43 13.93
C LEU A 155 -17.58 -20.22 12.41
N PHE A 156 -16.54 -19.62 11.84
CA PHE A 156 -16.40 -19.44 10.39
C PHE A 156 -16.42 -20.77 9.63
N LEU A 157 -15.80 -21.82 10.18
CA LEU A 157 -15.83 -23.18 9.63
C LEU A 157 -17.15 -23.94 9.91
N ASN A 158 -18.13 -23.28 10.55
CA ASN A 158 -19.37 -23.89 11.01
C ASN A 158 -19.12 -25.10 11.94
N PHE A 159 -18.06 -25.01 12.73
CA PHE A 159 -17.69 -25.99 13.75
C PHE A 159 -18.17 -25.51 15.12
N SER A 160 -18.51 -26.45 16.00
CA SER A 160 -18.91 -26.14 17.38
C SER A 160 -17.75 -25.53 18.17
N ASP A 161 -18.04 -24.72 19.20
CA ASP A 161 -17.00 -24.12 20.05
C ASP A 161 -16.04 -25.20 20.59
N PRO A 162 -14.73 -25.13 20.24
CA PRO A 162 -13.74 -26.11 20.68
C PRO A 162 -13.41 -26.00 22.17
N ASN A 163 -13.91 -24.98 22.89
CA ASN A 163 -13.64 -24.72 24.31
C ASN A 163 -12.15 -24.57 24.64
N ILE A 164 -11.39 -23.97 23.73
CA ILE A 164 -9.96 -23.73 23.91
C ILE A 164 -9.72 -22.73 25.04
N THR A 165 -8.74 -23.04 25.85
CA THR A 165 -8.31 -22.26 27.02
C THR A 165 -6.98 -21.54 26.77
N GLY A 166 -6.71 -20.49 27.54
CA GLY A 166 -5.41 -19.79 27.45
C GLY A 166 -4.23 -20.70 27.79
N ASP A 167 -4.40 -21.65 28.71
CA ASP A 167 -3.34 -22.60 29.06
C ASP A 167 -3.03 -23.58 27.92
N GLU A 168 -4.02 -23.95 27.12
CA GLU A 168 -3.79 -24.72 25.90
C GLU A 168 -3.00 -23.90 24.87
N ILE A 169 -3.38 -22.63 24.66
CA ILE A 169 -2.62 -21.73 23.78
C ILE A 169 -1.19 -21.51 24.27
N ARG A 170 -0.94 -21.45 25.58
CA ARG A 170 0.42 -21.35 26.15
C ARG A 170 1.25 -22.62 25.97
N CYS A 171 0.60 -23.78 25.83
CA CYS A 171 1.26 -25.07 25.63
C CYS A 171 1.64 -25.33 24.17
N PHE A 172 0.96 -24.69 23.21
CA PHE A 172 1.21 -24.82 21.77
C PHE A 172 2.21 -23.77 21.26
#